data_AF-A0A8T6S1W1-F1
#
_entry.id   AF-A0A8T6S1W1-F1
#
_cell.length_a   1.000
_cell.length_b   1.000
_cell.length_c   1.000
_cell.angle_alpha   90.00
_cell.angle_beta   90.00
_cell.angle_gamma   90.00
#
_symmetry.space_group_name_H-M   'P 1'
#
loop_
_entity.id
_entity.type
_entity.pdbx_description
1 polymer ?
#
loop_
_entity_poly.entity_id
_entity_poly.type
_entity_poly.pdbx_seq_one_letter_code
_entity_poly.pdbx_strand_id
1 'polypeptide(L)'
;FKPLVGMIPADAVDHLEYMLDNVADSLPAGTFALSSAPTDELSGIWYLDRSSGTPVAGLDIPDLSGTDWVYEGWVVIDGVPVTSGRFDTAEGFDDFDGYSASDAYPPFPGEDFLVNAPDGVTFPTDLSGQTAVISIEPRVDNDPAPFLFKPLVGAIPEDAVDHLEYDLDMADLPTGSFMLTQHEAPPSDELSGIWFLDLSTGSPAVGLDLPDLIGTDWTYEGWVVIDGVPVTTGRFDTGDGFDDFDGYSASDMYPPFPGEDFLLNAPAGLVFPTDLSGTTAVISIEPRMDDDPAPFMFKPLAGDIPASAEDHVVYDLSDRTSTLPTGTVTIEDVTDDDDEDTPFLGAFVVVVVLALVAVAILARRSGQ
;
A
#
# COMPACT_ATOMS: atom_id res chain seq x y z
N PHE A 1 -27.65 16.65 -42.25
CA PHE A 1 -26.34 17.32 -42.32
C PHE A 1 -26.13 18.12 -41.04
N LYS A 2 -24.97 17.88 -40.43
CA LYS A 2 -24.39 18.38 -39.16
C LYS A 2 -24.89 17.73 -37.84
N PRO A 3 -23.95 17.12 -37.06
CA PRO A 3 -24.20 16.51 -35.76
C PRO A 3 -24.05 17.55 -34.63
N LEU A 4 -24.72 17.31 -33.50
CA LEU A 4 -24.31 17.95 -32.24
C LEU A 4 -23.23 17.07 -31.59
N VAL A 5 -22.06 17.67 -31.45
CA VAL A 5 -20.96 17.24 -30.61
C VAL A 5 -21.14 17.90 -29.24
N GLY A 6 -20.84 17.14 -28.18
CA GLY A 6 -20.30 17.66 -26.93
C GLY A 6 -21.31 17.95 -25.83
N MET A 7 -21.28 17.14 -24.77
CA MET A 7 -20.52 17.49 -23.57
C MET A 7 -20.37 16.21 -22.73
N ILE A 8 -19.16 15.67 -22.63
CA ILE A 8 -18.82 14.78 -21.53
C ILE A 8 -18.89 15.68 -20.29
N PRO A 9 -19.68 15.32 -19.26
CA PRO A 9 -19.82 16.16 -18.09
C PRO A 9 -18.47 16.20 -17.34
N ALA A 10 -18.12 17.38 -16.81
CA ALA A 10 -16.79 17.68 -16.26
C ALA A 10 -16.44 16.87 -15.00
N ASP A 11 -17.43 16.19 -14.41
CA ASP A 11 -17.34 15.24 -13.30
C ASP A 11 -16.72 13.89 -13.70
N ALA A 12 -16.74 13.52 -14.99
CA ALA A 12 -16.05 12.32 -15.47
C ALA A 12 -14.54 12.51 -15.66
N VAL A 13 -14.06 13.76 -15.70
CA VAL A 13 -12.63 14.10 -15.78
C VAL A 13 -12.04 14.31 -14.38
N ASP A 14 -12.83 14.85 -13.44
CA ASP A 14 -12.44 15.02 -12.03
C ASP A 14 -12.23 13.68 -11.29
N HIS A 15 -12.95 12.61 -11.67
CA HIS A 15 -12.74 11.29 -11.08
C HIS A 15 -11.48 10.57 -11.59
N LEU A 16 -10.95 10.96 -12.75
CA LEU A 16 -9.71 10.38 -13.29
C LEU A 16 -8.47 11.11 -12.74
N GLU A 17 -8.55 12.44 -12.55
CA GLU A 17 -7.49 13.23 -11.90
C GLU A 17 -7.35 12.91 -10.39
N TYR A 18 -8.46 12.58 -9.70
CA TYR A 18 -8.40 12.10 -8.30
C TYR A 18 -7.80 10.70 -8.13
N MET A 19 -7.72 9.91 -9.20
CA MET A 19 -7.10 8.57 -9.19
C MET A 19 -5.62 8.57 -9.60
N LEU A 20 -5.08 9.71 -10.08
CA LEU A 20 -3.75 9.74 -10.69
C LEU A 20 -2.82 10.88 -10.22
N ASP A 21 -3.31 11.94 -9.56
CA ASP A 21 -2.46 13.06 -9.17
C ASP A 21 -2.32 13.23 -7.65
N ASN A 22 -1.22 12.71 -7.12
CA ASN A 22 -0.38 13.32 -6.07
C ASN A 22 0.95 12.55 -6.02
N VAL A 23 1.79 12.75 -7.04
CA VAL A 23 3.12 12.13 -7.12
C VAL A 23 4.12 12.99 -6.33
N ALA A 24 4.52 12.52 -5.16
CA ALA A 24 5.90 12.73 -4.75
C ALA A 24 6.77 11.89 -5.70
N ASP A 25 7.67 12.54 -6.45
CA ASP A 25 8.52 11.94 -7.49
C ASP A 25 9.64 11.01 -6.93
N SER A 26 9.62 10.68 -5.63
CA SER A 26 10.56 9.73 -5.01
C SER A 26 9.82 8.52 -4.44
N LEU A 27 10.39 7.33 -4.67
CA LEU A 27 9.99 6.12 -3.96
C LEU A 27 10.29 6.30 -2.47
N PRO A 28 9.50 5.69 -1.56
CA PRO A 28 9.86 5.62 -0.17
C PRO A 28 11.28 5.12 0.02
N ALA A 29 12.07 5.84 0.79
CA ALA A 29 13.43 5.48 1.14
C ALA A 29 13.74 6.09 2.50
N GLY A 30 14.86 5.72 3.11
CA GLY A 30 15.27 6.42 4.29
C GLY A 30 16.63 6.03 4.80
N THR A 31 16.93 6.56 5.98
CA THR A 31 18.12 6.24 6.73
C THR A 31 17.75 5.96 8.18
N PHE A 32 18.59 5.14 8.81
CA PHE A 32 18.60 4.95 10.24
C PHE A 32 20.02 5.02 10.76
N ALA A 33 20.16 5.19 12.07
CA ALA A 33 21.45 5.10 12.75
C ALA A 33 21.32 4.29 14.03
N LEU A 34 22.39 3.57 14.37
CA LEU A 34 22.47 2.87 15.64
C LEU A 34 22.87 3.84 16.74
N SER A 35 22.12 3.86 17.83
CA SER A 35 22.40 4.74 18.97
C SER A 35 21.63 4.27 20.20
N SER A 36 22.27 4.24 21.36
CA SER A 36 21.61 4.04 22.66
C SER A 36 22.46 4.69 23.77
N ALA A 37 22.19 4.36 25.04
CA ALA A 37 23.02 4.76 26.18
C ALA A 37 24.54 4.52 25.93
N PRO A 38 25.44 5.36 26.50
CA PRO A 38 26.86 5.45 26.12
C PRO A 38 27.73 4.22 26.43
N THR A 39 27.16 3.12 26.93
CA THR A 39 27.86 1.84 27.13
C THR A 39 27.46 0.77 26.11
N ASP A 40 26.36 0.97 25.39
CA ASP A 40 25.70 -0.04 24.56
C ASP A 40 25.23 0.57 23.23
N GLU A 41 25.97 1.53 22.67
CA GLU A 41 25.53 2.43 21.57
C GLU A 41 25.05 1.73 20.29
N LEU A 42 25.36 0.44 20.09
CA LEU A 42 24.85 -0.38 18.98
C LEU A 42 23.54 -1.12 19.30
N SER A 43 22.97 -0.90 20.48
CA SER A 43 21.77 -1.57 21.01
C SER A 43 20.52 -0.70 20.90
N GLY A 44 20.47 0.22 19.95
CA GLY A 44 19.27 1.00 19.67
C GLY A 44 19.27 1.44 18.22
N ILE A 45 18.09 1.69 17.67
CA ILE A 45 17.88 2.09 16.28
C ILE A 45 17.00 3.33 16.23
N TRP A 46 17.39 4.31 15.42
CA TRP A 46 16.64 5.56 15.24
C TRP A 46 16.55 5.92 13.77
N TYR A 47 15.32 6.17 13.28
CA TYR A 47 15.04 6.46 11.87
C TYR A 47 15.23 7.95 11.55
N LEU A 48 16.49 8.37 11.50
CA LEU A 48 16.88 9.76 11.38
C LEU A 48 18.19 9.93 10.58
N ASP A 49 18.40 11.11 10.00
CA ASP A 49 19.61 11.49 9.26
C ASP A 49 20.41 12.54 10.05
N ARG A 50 21.71 12.31 10.31
CA ARG A 50 22.63 13.25 10.99
C ARG A 50 23.72 13.80 10.05
N SER A 51 23.69 13.50 8.76
CA SER A 51 24.71 13.87 7.78
C SER A 51 24.91 15.39 7.66
N SER A 52 23.86 16.17 7.99
CA SER A 52 23.89 17.63 8.03
C SER A 52 24.55 18.22 9.30
N GLY A 53 24.87 17.38 10.29
CA GLY A 53 25.38 17.76 11.61
C GLY A 53 24.28 18.12 12.63
N THR A 54 23.01 18.10 12.22
CA THR A 54 21.84 18.18 13.11
C THR A 54 20.88 17.05 12.71
N PRO A 55 20.36 16.25 13.66
CA PRO A 55 19.39 15.21 13.33
C PRO A 55 18.14 15.79 12.65
N VAL A 56 17.74 15.21 11.54
CA VAL A 56 16.47 15.44 10.83
C VAL A 56 15.77 14.10 10.59
N ALA A 57 14.52 14.12 10.13
CA ALA A 57 13.80 12.90 9.76
C ALA A 57 14.59 12.10 8.73
N GLY A 58 14.74 10.80 8.98
CA GLY A 58 15.54 9.90 8.15
C GLY A 58 14.71 9.22 7.07
N LEU A 59 13.39 9.14 7.25
CA LEU A 59 12.48 8.47 6.33
C LEU A 59 11.82 9.49 5.39
N ASP A 60 11.81 9.18 4.10
CA ASP A 60 10.97 9.80 3.09
C ASP A 60 9.75 8.89 2.88
N ILE A 61 8.73 9.05 3.73
CA ILE A 61 7.51 8.24 3.73
C ILE A 61 6.27 9.15 3.83
N PRO A 62 5.13 8.73 3.26
CA PRO A 62 3.87 9.45 3.43
C PRO A 62 3.46 9.61 4.91
N ASP A 63 2.74 10.69 5.22
CA ASP A 63 2.12 10.88 6.53
C ASP A 63 0.82 10.05 6.63
N LEU A 64 0.76 9.10 7.57
CA LEU A 64 -0.41 8.25 7.82
C LEU A 64 -1.31 8.75 8.96
N SER A 65 -1.02 9.92 9.54
CA SER A 65 -1.67 10.44 10.75
C SER A 65 -3.16 10.63 10.58
N GLY A 66 -3.98 9.68 11.06
CA GLY A 66 -5.44 9.74 10.94
C GLY A 66 -6.02 8.91 9.80
N THR A 67 -5.23 7.98 9.28
CA THR A 67 -5.74 6.80 8.60
C THR A 67 -6.00 5.67 9.59
N ASP A 68 -6.63 4.59 9.14
CA ASP A 68 -6.69 3.32 9.88
C ASP A 68 -5.38 2.52 9.81
N TRP A 69 -4.28 3.14 9.38
CA TRP A 69 -2.96 2.55 9.20
C TRP A 69 -1.90 3.31 9.99
N VAL A 70 -0.80 2.63 10.30
CA VAL A 70 0.36 3.16 11.02
C VAL A 70 1.62 2.47 10.50
N TYR A 71 2.78 3.11 10.58
CA TYR A 71 4.04 2.40 10.37
C TYR A 71 4.46 1.69 11.66
N GLU A 72 5.12 0.55 11.54
CA GLU A 72 5.82 -0.05 12.67
C GLU A 72 7.27 -0.32 12.29
N GLY A 73 8.18 0.14 13.14
CA GLY A 73 9.59 -0.16 13.02
C GLY A 73 9.91 -1.51 13.64
N TRP A 74 10.86 -2.23 13.05
CA TRP A 74 11.33 -3.52 13.55
C TRP A 74 12.82 -3.69 13.38
N VAL A 75 13.41 -4.51 14.26
CA VAL A 75 14.71 -5.15 14.04
C VAL A 75 14.55 -6.66 14.16
N VAL A 76 15.02 -7.40 13.16
CA VAL A 76 15.03 -8.86 13.16
C VAL A 76 16.29 -9.34 13.87
N ILE A 77 16.18 -9.67 15.15
CA ILE A 77 17.28 -10.12 16.01
C ILE A 77 17.30 -11.65 16.03
N ASP A 78 18.33 -12.27 15.45
CA ASP A 78 18.48 -13.73 15.39
C ASP A 78 17.24 -14.46 14.82
N GLY A 79 16.57 -13.81 13.86
CA GLY A 79 15.35 -14.30 13.22
C GLY A 79 14.05 -14.00 13.97
N VAL A 80 14.12 -13.32 15.11
CA VAL A 80 12.95 -12.85 15.88
C VAL A 80 12.69 -11.38 15.54
N PRO A 81 11.54 -11.02 14.94
CA PRO A 81 11.18 -9.62 14.76
C PRO A 81 10.88 -8.98 16.12
N VAL A 82 11.53 -7.86 16.40
CA VAL A 82 11.35 -7.08 17.63
C VAL A 82 10.94 -5.67 17.22
N THR A 83 9.80 -5.20 17.72
CA THR A 83 9.29 -3.85 17.43
C THR A 83 10.24 -2.77 17.95
N SER A 84 10.36 -1.68 17.21
CA SER A 84 10.94 -0.40 17.64
C SER A 84 9.88 0.71 17.73
N GLY A 85 8.59 0.33 17.77
CA GLY A 85 7.47 1.23 17.99
C GLY A 85 6.68 1.58 16.75
N ARG A 86 5.43 2.02 16.97
CA ARG A 86 4.51 2.45 15.90
C ARG A 86 4.51 3.96 15.77
N PHE A 87 4.48 4.45 14.54
CA PHE A 87 4.51 5.87 14.24
C PHE A 87 3.74 6.20 12.96
N ASP A 88 3.15 7.39 12.91
CA ASP A 88 2.34 7.82 11.77
C ASP A 88 3.14 8.68 10.77
N THR A 89 4.27 9.26 11.20
CA THR A 89 5.09 10.16 10.39
C THR A 89 6.58 9.94 10.63
N ALA A 90 7.42 10.34 9.68
CA ALA A 90 8.88 10.32 9.82
C ALA A 90 9.42 11.28 10.91
N GLU A 91 8.59 12.20 11.40
CA GLU A 91 8.92 13.17 12.45
C GLU A 91 8.23 12.82 13.77
N GLY A 92 8.88 13.13 14.89
CA GLY A 92 8.31 12.91 16.22
C GLY A 92 8.58 11.51 16.78
N PHE A 93 8.02 11.23 17.95
CA PHE A 93 8.22 9.95 18.63
C PHE A 93 7.25 8.90 18.10
N ASP A 94 7.67 7.64 18.11
CA ASP A 94 6.76 6.49 18.07
C ASP A 94 6.01 6.34 19.42
N ASP A 95 5.16 5.32 19.50
CA ASP A 95 4.29 5.03 20.65
C ASP A 95 4.86 4.02 21.64
N PHE A 96 6.13 3.61 21.52
CA PHE A 96 6.70 2.50 22.30
C PHE A 96 8.08 2.83 22.89
N ASP A 97 8.19 2.72 24.22
CA ASP A 97 9.44 2.91 24.97
C ASP A 97 9.74 1.70 25.89
N GLY A 98 9.12 0.55 25.62
CA GLY A 98 9.09 -0.59 26.53
C GLY A 98 10.46 -1.27 26.72
N TYR A 99 11.39 -1.06 25.79
CA TYR A 99 12.74 -1.63 25.84
C TYR A 99 13.82 -0.62 26.27
N SER A 100 13.44 0.66 26.37
CA SER A 100 14.28 1.75 26.83
C SER A 100 14.61 1.68 28.33
N ALA A 101 15.86 2.01 28.68
CA ALA A 101 16.31 2.08 30.07
C ALA A 101 16.18 3.49 30.69
N SER A 102 15.87 4.51 29.88
CA SER A 102 15.67 5.90 30.30
C SER A 102 14.91 6.73 29.27
N ASP A 103 14.24 7.79 29.71
CA ASP A 103 13.39 8.66 28.86
C ASP A 103 14.19 9.65 27.97
N ALA A 104 15.45 9.36 27.64
CA ALA A 104 16.35 10.28 26.95
C ALA A 104 16.61 9.84 25.50
N TYR A 105 15.62 10.04 24.65
CA TYR A 105 15.66 9.65 23.23
C TYR A 105 15.48 10.84 22.28
N PRO A 106 15.97 10.75 21.03
CA PRO A 106 15.77 11.80 20.02
C PRO A 106 14.30 11.85 19.56
N PRO A 107 13.80 13.00 19.07
CA PRO A 107 12.40 13.19 18.65
C PRO A 107 12.13 12.63 17.24
N PHE A 108 12.51 11.37 17.02
CA PHE A 108 12.30 10.61 15.79
C PHE A 108 11.91 9.19 16.17
N PRO A 109 11.19 8.46 15.30
CA PRO A 109 10.81 7.09 15.60
C PRO A 109 12.04 6.20 15.83
N GLY A 110 11.96 5.28 16.79
CA GLY A 110 13.03 4.37 17.12
C GLY A 110 12.99 3.89 18.57
N GLU A 111 13.84 2.92 18.89
CA GLU A 111 13.83 2.29 20.22
C GLU A 111 15.23 1.83 20.62
N ASP A 112 15.44 1.78 21.93
CA ASP A 112 16.58 1.17 22.59
C ASP A 112 16.25 -0.27 22.98
N PHE A 113 17.12 -1.23 22.69
CA PHE A 113 16.98 -2.64 23.08
C PHE A 113 17.81 -2.95 24.33
N LEU A 114 17.45 -2.36 25.48
CA LEU A 114 18.26 -2.39 26.71
C LEU A 114 17.62 -3.21 27.85
N VAL A 115 16.29 -3.18 27.99
CA VAL A 115 15.55 -3.87 29.07
C VAL A 115 14.31 -4.58 28.56
N ASN A 116 13.70 -5.44 29.38
CA ASN A 116 12.44 -6.13 29.08
C ASN A 116 12.46 -6.95 27.77
N ALA A 117 13.60 -7.55 27.43
CA ALA A 117 13.77 -8.39 26.26
C ALA A 117 12.62 -9.41 26.09
N PRO A 118 11.95 -9.48 24.92
CA PRO A 118 10.92 -10.47 24.66
C PRO A 118 11.50 -11.89 24.60
N ASP A 119 10.61 -12.89 24.66
CA ASP A 119 11.01 -14.29 24.58
C ASP A 119 11.80 -14.58 23.30
N GLY A 120 13.00 -15.14 23.45
CA GLY A 120 13.86 -15.53 22.32
C GLY A 120 15.04 -14.59 22.06
N VAL A 121 15.08 -13.40 22.68
CA VAL A 121 16.18 -12.43 22.56
C VAL A 121 16.72 -12.00 23.94
N THR A 122 17.88 -11.35 24.00
CA THR A 122 18.52 -10.96 25.27
C THR A 122 19.10 -9.55 25.23
N PHE A 123 18.60 -8.63 26.06
CA PHE A 123 19.08 -7.24 26.09
C PHE A 123 20.11 -6.97 27.20
N PRO A 124 21.07 -6.04 26.99
CA PRO A 124 21.29 -5.29 25.75
C PRO A 124 21.78 -6.17 24.60
N THR A 125 21.37 -5.86 23.36
CA THR A 125 21.77 -6.60 22.15
C THR A 125 22.47 -5.67 21.17
N ASP A 126 23.69 -6.05 20.76
CA ASP A 126 24.35 -5.45 19.60
C ASP A 126 23.59 -5.81 18.31
N LEU A 127 23.11 -4.79 17.59
CA LEU A 127 22.31 -4.98 16.37
C LEU A 127 23.15 -5.20 15.10
N SER A 128 24.49 -5.21 15.20
CA SER A 128 25.37 -5.46 14.05
C SER A 128 25.03 -6.80 13.38
N GLY A 129 24.94 -6.81 12.04
CA GLY A 129 24.58 -8.00 11.25
C GLY A 129 23.08 -8.33 11.21
N GLN A 130 22.23 -7.59 11.94
CA GLN A 130 20.77 -7.79 11.94
C GLN A 130 20.09 -7.05 10.77
N THR A 131 18.76 -7.08 10.71
CA THR A 131 17.97 -6.42 9.66
C THR A 131 16.97 -5.44 10.27
N ALA A 132 16.97 -4.20 9.80
CA ALA A 132 15.96 -3.20 10.12
C ALA A 132 14.82 -3.26 9.08
N VAL A 133 13.57 -3.07 9.53
CA VAL A 133 12.38 -3.14 8.69
C VAL A 133 11.39 -2.06 9.12
N ILE A 134 10.71 -1.43 8.16
CA ILE A 134 9.47 -0.69 8.39
C ILE A 134 8.33 -1.46 7.72
N SER A 135 7.27 -1.77 8.46
CA SER A 135 6.02 -2.32 7.93
C SER A 135 4.91 -1.25 7.92
N ILE A 136 3.85 -1.50 7.16
CA ILE A 136 2.58 -0.77 7.27
C ILE A 136 1.58 -1.69 7.97
N GLU A 137 1.13 -1.29 9.15
CA GLU A 137 0.27 -2.04 10.03
C GLU A 137 -1.15 -1.44 10.07
N PRO A 138 -2.20 -2.25 10.20
CA PRO A 138 -3.50 -1.71 10.58
C PRO A 138 -3.40 -1.11 11.99
N ARG A 139 -3.98 0.07 12.21
CA ARG A 139 -3.93 0.77 13.50
C ARG A 139 -4.56 -0.04 14.62
N VAL A 140 -5.59 -0.83 14.30
CA VAL A 140 -6.14 -1.86 15.19
C VAL A 140 -5.63 -3.21 14.71
N ASP A 141 -4.53 -3.64 15.30
CA ASP A 141 -3.90 -4.92 15.03
C ASP A 141 -3.88 -5.78 16.30
N ASN A 142 -4.13 -7.07 16.14
CA ASN A 142 -4.11 -8.04 17.24
C ASN A 142 -3.03 -9.12 17.04
N ASP A 143 -2.25 -9.07 15.96
CA ASP A 143 -1.14 -9.99 15.71
C ASP A 143 0.18 -9.36 16.17
N PRO A 144 1.00 -10.05 16.98
CA PRO A 144 2.33 -9.55 17.36
C PRO A 144 3.39 -9.69 16.25
N ALA A 145 3.11 -10.34 15.13
CA ALA A 145 4.05 -10.47 14.01
C ALA A 145 3.98 -9.25 13.06
N PRO A 146 5.10 -8.83 12.44
CA PRO A 146 5.08 -7.75 11.46
C PRO A 146 4.16 -8.06 10.28
N PHE A 147 3.37 -7.07 9.86
CA PHE A 147 2.55 -7.16 8.66
C PHE A 147 3.38 -7.49 7.42
N LEU A 148 2.71 -8.09 6.45
CA LEU A 148 3.37 -8.62 5.26
C LEU A 148 3.94 -7.52 4.36
N PHE A 149 3.30 -6.35 4.33
CA PHE A 149 3.79 -5.20 3.57
C PHE A 149 4.91 -4.47 4.33
N LYS A 150 6.14 -4.62 3.84
CA LYS A 150 7.38 -4.08 4.42
C LYS A 150 8.01 -3.08 3.45
N PRO A 151 7.49 -1.85 3.37
CA PRO A 151 7.96 -0.89 2.40
C PRO A 151 9.46 -0.63 2.51
N LEU A 152 10.08 -0.69 3.69
CA LEU A 152 11.51 -0.42 3.82
C LEU A 152 12.23 -1.54 4.55
N VAL A 153 13.37 -1.99 4.00
CA VAL A 153 14.25 -2.99 4.60
C VAL A 153 15.70 -2.55 4.45
N GLY A 154 16.47 -2.68 5.53
CA GLY A 154 17.87 -2.26 5.58
C GLY A 154 18.72 -3.28 6.31
N ALA A 155 19.81 -3.72 5.71
CA ALA A 155 20.79 -4.57 6.39
C ALA A 155 21.65 -3.72 7.33
N ILE A 156 21.84 -4.17 8.56
CA ILE A 156 22.78 -3.57 9.50
C ILE A 156 24.15 -4.25 9.27
N PRO A 157 25.22 -3.51 8.91
CA PRO A 157 26.51 -4.14 8.66
C PRO A 157 27.08 -4.87 9.88
N GLU A 158 27.84 -5.94 9.63
CA GLU A 158 28.58 -6.68 10.67
C GLU A 158 29.65 -5.82 11.38
N ASP A 159 30.13 -4.78 10.69
CA ASP A 159 31.06 -3.78 11.20
C ASP A 159 30.37 -2.43 11.44
N ALA A 160 29.11 -2.47 11.89
CA ALA A 160 28.36 -1.25 12.17
C ALA A 160 29.08 -0.35 13.18
N VAL A 161 28.85 0.94 13.01
CA VAL A 161 29.43 2.04 13.78
C VAL A 161 28.26 2.85 14.32
N ASP A 162 28.30 3.14 15.60
CA ASP A 162 27.32 3.99 16.26
C ASP A 162 27.28 5.38 15.63
N HIS A 163 26.08 5.96 15.56
CA HIS A 163 25.77 7.26 14.98
C HIS A 163 26.12 7.45 13.50
N LEU A 164 26.45 6.38 12.76
CA LEU A 164 26.56 6.40 11.30
C LEU A 164 25.19 6.10 10.67
N GLU A 165 24.91 6.77 9.55
CA GLU A 165 23.71 6.55 8.75
C GLU A 165 23.84 5.30 7.88
N TYR A 166 22.79 4.49 7.89
CA TYR A 166 22.60 3.31 7.06
C TYR A 166 21.29 3.45 6.28
N ASP A 167 21.30 2.97 5.04
CA ASP A 167 20.16 3.09 4.15
C ASP A 167 19.06 2.07 4.51
N LEU A 168 17.82 2.55 4.43
CA LEU A 168 16.59 1.79 4.34
C LEU A 168 16.07 1.96 2.93
N ASP A 169 16.16 0.90 2.14
CA ASP A 169 15.68 0.91 0.77
C ASP A 169 14.37 0.14 0.69
N MET A 170 13.63 0.33 -0.40
CA MET A 170 12.44 -0.47 -0.61
C MET A 170 12.78 -1.97 -0.70
N ALA A 171 12.03 -2.79 0.04
CA ALA A 171 11.99 -4.22 -0.26
C ALA A 171 11.54 -4.40 -1.72
N ASP A 172 12.02 -5.45 -2.40
CA ASP A 172 11.75 -5.71 -3.82
C ASP A 172 10.30 -5.32 -4.18
N LEU A 173 10.17 -4.26 -4.99
CA LEU A 173 8.86 -3.72 -5.35
C LEU A 173 8.06 -4.80 -6.04
N PRO A 174 6.74 -4.91 -5.76
CA PRO A 174 5.90 -5.76 -6.58
C PRO A 174 6.09 -5.32 -8.03
N THR A 175 6.37 -6.29 -8.90
CA THR A 175 6.41 -6.06 -10.34
C THR A 175 5.39 -6.94 -11.01
N GLY A 176 4.91 -6.50 -12.16
CA GLY A 176 3.89 -7.23 -12.87
C GLY A 176 3.98 -7.01 -14.35
N SER A 177 3.55 -8.01 -15.10
CA SER A 177 3.22 -7.89 -16.50
C SER A 177 1.90 -8.57 -16.77
N PHE A 178 1.26 -8.12 -17.85
CA PHE A 178 0.03 -8.72 -18.34
C PHE A 178 0.07 -8.81 -19.86
N MET A 179 -0.87 -9.56 -20.38
CA MET A 179 -1.09 -9.72 -21.81
C MET A 179 -2.58 -9.76 -22.08
N LEU A 180 -2.98 -9.22 -23.23
CA LEU A 180 -4.35 -9.35 -23.73
C LEU A 180 -4.47 -10.60 -24.59
N THR A 181 -5.36 -11.50 -24.21
CA THR A 181 -5.82 -12.66 -24.99
C THR A 181 -7.08 -13.19 -24.33
N GLN A 182 -7.95 -13.85 -25.10
CA GLN A 182 -8.99 -14.72 -24.52
C GLN A 182 -8.81 -16.15 -25.00
N HIS A 183 -9.25 -17.12 -24.21
CA HIS A 183 -8.91 -18.53 -24.42
C HIS A 183 -9.83 -19.29 -25.39
N GLU A 184 -10.67 -18.60 -26.16
CA GLU A 184 -11.71 -19.23 -26.99
C GLU A 184 -11.73 -18.81 -28.48
N ALA A 185 -12.53 -19.51 -29.28
CA ALA A 185 -12.76 -19.18 -30.68
C ALA A 185 -14.15 -18.50 -30.88
N PRO A 186 -14.28 -17.51 -31.79
CA PRO A 186 -13.29 -17.11 -32.78
C PRO A 186 -12.25 -16.09 -32.26
N PRO A 187 -11.06 -16.03 -32.89
CA PRO A 187 -10.00 -15.09 -32.53
C PRO A 187 -10.32 -13.63 -32.89
N SER A 188 -11.60 -13.28 -33.08
CA SER A 188 -12.01 -11.89 -33.32
C SER A 188 -12.02 -11.05 -32.05
N ASP A 189 -12.04 -11.71 -30.89
CA ASP A 189 -12.29 -11.07 -29.59
C ASP A 189 -11.06 -11.21 -28.67
N GLU A 190 -9.87 -11.47 -29.21
CA GLU A 190 -8.60 -11.68 -28.48
C GLU A 190 -8.28 -10.57 -27.46
N LEU A 191 -8.71 -9.33 -27.71
CA LEU A 191 -8.50 -8.22 -26.79
C LEU A 191 -9.51 -8.18 -25.62
N SER A 192 -10.37 -9.20 -25.49
CA SER A 192 -11.42 -9.29 -24.47
C SER A 192 -11.05 -10.19 -23.29
N GLY A 193 -9.77 -10.45 -23.07
CA GLY A 193 -9.29 -11.12 -21.87
C GLY A 193 -7.95 -10.54 -21.46
N ILE A 194 -7.63 -10.68 -20.17
CA ILE A 194 -6.37 -10.24 -19.59
C ILE A 194 -5.80 -11.35 -18.73
N TRP A 195 -4.51 -11.59 -18.87
CA TRP A 195 -3.79 -12.59 -18.10
C TRP A 195 -2.50 -12.00 -17.56
N PHE A 196 -2.28 -12.12 -16.25
CA PHE A 196 -1.11 -11.58 -15.56
C PHE A 196 0.08 -12.54 -15.67
N LEU A 197 0.61 -12.64 -16.89
CA LEU A 197 1.69 -13.56 -17.27
C LEU A 197 2.69 -12.88 -18.21
N ASP A 198 3.88 -13.46 -18.31
CA ASP A 198 4.93 -13.06 -19.24
C ASP A 198 5.01 -14.03 -20.43
N LEU A 199 5.11 -13.47 -21.65
CA LEU A 199 5.36 -14.19 -22.90
C LEU A 199 6.66 -13.78 -23.60
N SER A 200 7.55 -13.02 -22.94
CA SER A 200 8.78 -12.49 -23.56
C SER A 200 9.71 -13.59 -24.10
N THR A 201 9.64 -14.79 -23.53
CA THR A 201 10.42 -15.97 -23.94
C THR A 201 9.75 -16.84 -25.00
N GLY A 202 8.53 -16.50 -25.41
CA GLY A 202 7.71 -17.28 -26.36
C GLY A 202 6.99 -18.49 -25.72
N SER A 203 6.93 -18.56 -24.39
CA SER A 203 6.11 -19.52 -23.63
C SER A 203 5.60 -18.84 -22.36
N PRO A 204 4.36 -19.13 -21.89
CA PRO A 204 3.81 -18.55 -20.67
C PRO A 204 4.72 -18.78 -19.47
N ALA A 205 5.05 -17.70 -18.77
CA ALA A 205 5.77 -17.65 -17.52
C ALA A 205 5.04 -16.74 -16.53
N VAL A 206 5.41 -16.83 -15.26
CA VAL A 206 4.89 -15.98 -14.18
C VAL A 206 5.13 -14.51 -14.55
N GLY A 207 4.06 -13.72 -14.58
CA GLY A 207 4.12 -12.29 -14.89
C GLY A 207 4.14 -11.40 -13.64
N LEU A 208 3.74 -11.93 -12.48
CA LEU A 208 3.63 -11.20 -11.22
C LEU A 208 4.74 -11.63 -10.25
N ASP A 209 5.54 -10.68 -9.80
CA ASP A 209 6.44 -10.84 -8.66
C ASP A 209 5.79 -10.15 -7.45
N LEU A 210 5.19 -10.96 -6.58
CA LEU A 210 4.37 -10.51 -5.46
C LEU A 210 4.71 -11.32 -4.21
N PRO A 211 4.65 -10.72 -3.01
CA PRO A 211 4.69 -11.46 -1.76
C PRO A 211 3.62 -12.56 -1.70
N ASP A 212 3.95 -13.73 -1.18
CA ASP A 212 3.01 -14.84 -0.96
C ASP A 212 2.04 -14.51 0.19
N LEU A 213 0.73 -14.44 -0.09
CA LEU A 213 -0.32 -14.15 0.89
C LEU A 213 -0.99 -15.41 1.47
N ILE A 214 -0.51 -16.63 1.15
CA ILE A 214 -1.11 -17.88 1.62
C ILE A 214 -1.15 -17.92 3.16
N GLY A 215 -2.34 -18.18 3.71
CA GLY A 215 -2.54 -18.34 5.15
C GLY A 215 -2.63 -17.03 5.93
N THR A 216 -2.59 -15.88 5.25
CA THR A 216 -2.89 -14.56 5.83
C THR A 216 -4.38 -14.23 5.72
N ASP A 217 -4.83 -13.16 6.41
CA ASP A 217 -6.19 -12.61 6.26
C ASP A 217 -6.36 -11.72 5.00
N TRP A 218 -5.37 -11.72 4.10
CA TRP A 218 -5.33 -10.92 2.87
C TRP A 218 -5.22 -11.80 1.62
N THR A 219 -5.63 -11.26 0.49
CA THR A 219 -5.53 -11.85 -0.84
C THR A 219 -5.30 -10.75 -1.87
N TYR A 220 -4.76 -11.08 -3.04
CA TYR A 220 -4.75 -10.14 -4.16
C TYR A 220 -6.06 -10.26 -4.93
N GLU A 221 -6.44 -9.19 -5.62
CA GLU A 221 -7.49 -9.26 -6.64
C GLU A 221 -7.05 -8.50 -7.89
N GLY A 222 -7.24 -9.13 -9.05
CA GLY A 222 -6.97 -8.49 -10.33
C GLY A 222 -8.21 -7.76 -10.83
N TRP A 223 -7.99 -6.64 -11.53
CA TRP A 223 -9.07 -5.81 -12.05
C TRP A 223 -8.74 -5.22 -13.42
N VAL A 224 -9.80 -4.96 -14.19
CA VAL A 224 -9.76 -4.05 -15.33
C VAL A 224 -10.82 -2.96 -15.16
N VAL A 225 -10.44 -1.70 -15.39
CA VAL A 225 -11.34 -0.54 -15.30
C VAL A 225 -11.93 -0.24 -16.67
N ILE A 226 -13.14 -0.75 -16.93
CA ILE A 226 -13.84 -0.63 -18.22
C ILE A 226 -14.89 0.48 -18.12
N ASP A 227 -14.74 1.54 -18.92
CA ASP A 227 -15.63 2.72 -18.88
C ASP A 227 -15.80 3.31 -17.46
N GLY A 228 -14.73 3.27 -16.65
CA GLY A 228 -14.72 3.74 -15.26
C GLY A 228 -15.32 2.76 -14.25
N VAL A 229 -15.77 1.58 -14.69
CA VAL A 229 -16.27 0.50 -13.83
C VAL A 229 -15.15 -0.50 -13.57
N PRO A 230 -14.71 -0.71 -12.32
CA PRO A 230 -13.78 -1.78 -12.00
C PRO A 230 -14.48 -3.13 -12.16
N VAL A 231 -13.84 -4.05 -12.88
CA VAL A 231 -14.32 -5.40 -13.11
C VAL A 231 -13.25 -6.38 -12.66
N THR A 232 -13.60 -7.26 -11.73
CA THR A 232 -12.69 -8.27 -11.17
C THR A 232 -12.25 -9.29 -12.22
N THR A 233 -11.02 -9.78 -12.07
CA THR A 233 -10.49 -10.98 -12.74
C THR A 233 -10.31 -12.14 -11.76
N GLY A 234 -10.81 -12.02 -10.53
CA GLY A 234 -10.65 -13.01 -9.47
C GLY A 234 -9.58 -12.72 -8.44
N ARG A 235 -9.72 -13.39 -7.29
CA ARG A 235 -8.81 -13.29 -6.14
C ARG A 235 -7.77 -14.40 -6.17
N PHE A 236 -6.53 -14.09 -5.81
CA PHE A 236 -5.41 -15.03 -5.81
C PHE A 236 -4.40 -14.71 -4.71
N ASP A 237 -3.65 -15.71 -4.26
CA ASP A 237 -2.71 -15.57 -3.14
C ASP A 237 -1.25 -15.45 -3.56
N THR A 238 -0.91 -15.91 -4.78
CA THR A 238 0.44 -15.91 -5.33
C THR A 238 0.44 -15.52 -6.80
N GLY A 239 1.53 -14.89 -7.26
CA GLY A 239 1.68 -14.46 -8.66
C GLY A 239 1.75 -15.61 -9.68
N ASP A 240 1.98 -16.84 -9.23
CA ASP A 240 2.07 -18.06 -10.04
C ASP A 240 0.88 -19.02 -9.84
N GLY A 241 -0.17 -18.57 -9.15
CA GLY A 241 -1.38 -19.34 -8.86
C GLY A 241 -2.52 -19.11 -9.85
N PHE A 242 -3.60 -19.86 -9.67
CA PHE A 242 -4.90 -19.51 -10.26
C PHE A 242 -5.58 -18.47 -9.36
N ASP A 243 -6.40 -17.61 -9.96
CA ASP A 243 -7.43 -16.91 -9.23
C ASP A 243 -8.67 -17.81 -8.96
N ASP A 244 -9.63 -17.27 -8.22
CA ASP A 244 -10.84 -17.97 -7.78
C ASP A 244 -12.11 -17.64 -8.59
N PHE A 245 -11.98 -16.97 -9.75
CA PHE A 245 -13.12 -16.46 -10.51
C PHE A 245 -13.05 -16.78 -12.01
N ASP A 246 -14.12 -17.40 -12.52
CA ASP A 246 -14.31 -17.73 -13.94
C ASP A 246 -15.67 -17.25 -14.48
N GLY A 247 -16.29 -16.30 -13.77
CA GLY A 247 -17.69 -15.93 -13.98
C GLY A 247 -17.96 -15.24 -15.32
N TYR A 248 -16.93 -14.69 -15.96
CA TYR A 248 -17.03 -14.06 -17.29
C TYR A 248 -16.51 -14.97 -18.41
N SER A 249 -15.78 -16.03 -18.06
CA SER A 249 -15.27 -17.02 -19.00
C SER A 249 -16.39 -17.85 -19.66
N ALA A 250 -16.13 -18.27 -20.91
CA ALA A 250 -17.04 -19.14 -21.66
C ALA A 250 -16.70 -20.63 -21.56
N SER A 251 -15.56 -20.97 -20.96
CA SER A 251 -15.10 -22.35 -20.74
C SER A 251 -14.26 -22.47 -19.47
N ASP A 252 -14.06 -23.71 -19.02
CA ASP A 252 -13.21 -24.02 -17.87
C ASP A 252 -11.72 -24.24 -18.27
N MET A 253 -11.29 -23.72 -19.43
CA MET A 253 -9.92 -23.89 -19.94
C MET A 253 -9.16 -22.57 -19.90
N TYR A 254 -8.34 -22.41 -18.86
CA TYR A 254 -7.56 -21.19 -18.60
C TYR A 254 -6.08 -21.50 -18.28
N PRO A 255 -5.16 -20.55 -18.50
CA PRO A 255 -3.78 -20.63 -18.03
C PRO A 255 -3.70 -20.81 -16.52
N PRO A 256 -2.62 -21.44 -16.00
CA PRO A 256 -2.35 -21.51 -14.57
C PRO A 256 -1.72 -20.21 -14.06
N PHE A 257 -2.35 -19.07 -14.35
CA PHE A 257 -1.95 -17.74 -13.92
C PHE A 257 -3.21 -16.93 -13.64
N PRO A 258 -3.15 -15.89 -12.79
CA PRO A 258 -4.31 -15.05 -12.54
C PRO A 258 -4.76 -14.33 -13.80
N GLY A 259 -6.07 -14.25 -14.04
CA GLY A 259 -6.62 -13.57 -15.20
C GLY A 259 -8.04 -14.00 -15.51
N GLU A 260 -8.67 -13.33 -16.45
CA GLU A 260 -10.06 -13.61 -16.81
C GLU A 260 -10.36 -13.23 -18.26
N ASP A 261 -11.31 -13.95 -18.84
CA ASP A 261 -11.90 -13.65 -20.13
C ASP A 261 -13.22 -12.88 -19.92
N PHE A 262 -13.39 -11.73 -20.56
CA PHE A 262 -14.60 -10.93 -20.51
C PHE A 262 -15.55 -11.27 -21.66
N LEU A 263 -16.17 -12.46 -21.62
CA LEU A 263 -17.00 -13.00 -22.71
C LEU A 263 -18.49 -13.12 -22.36
N LEU A 264 -18.80 -13.51 -21.13
CA LEU A 264 -20.14 -13.80 -20.62
C LEU A 264 -20.49 -12.92 -19.41
N ASN A 265 -21.78 -12.84 -19.08
CA ASN A 265 -22.26 -12.28 -17.81
C ASN A 265 -21.80 -10.85 -17.49
N ALA A 266 -21.62 -10.01 -18.52
CA ALA A 266 -21.18 -8.61 -18.36
C ALA A 266 -21.93 -7.88 -17.23
N PRO A 267 -21.21 -7.21 -16.32
CA PRO A 267 -21.82 -6.39 -15.27
C PRO A 267 -22.78 -5.34 -15.83
N ALA A 268 -23.71 -4.88 -14.99
CA ALA A 268 -24.69 -3.89 -15.39
C ALA A 268 -24.02 -2.61 -15.91
N GLY A 269 -24.32 -2.23 -17.16
CA GLY A 269 -23.74 -1.05 -17.81
C GLY A 269 -22.63 -1.38 -18.80
N LEU A 270 -22.10 -2.60 -18.78
CA LEU A 270 -21.08 -3.09 -19.72
C LEU A 270 -21.68 -4.09 -20.72
N VAL A 271 -20.92 -4.40 -21.76
CA VAL A 271 -21.28 -5.39 -22.78
C VAL A 271 -20.05 -6.23 -23.08
N PHE A 272 -20.18 -7.56 -23.00
CA PHE A 272 -19.12 -8.50 -23.38
C PHE A 272 -19.52 -9.27 -24.66
N PRO A 273 -18.54 -9.65 -25.52
CA PRO A 273 -17.12 -9.34 -25.41
C PRO A 273 -16.80 -7.85 -25.60
N THR A 274 -15.71 -7.38 -25.00
CA THR A 274 -15.26 -5.98 -25.08
C THR A 274 -13.75 -5.88 -25.30
N ASP A 275 -13.33 -4.95 -26.14
CA ASP A 275 -11.91 -4.63 -26.34
C ASP A 275 -11.39 -3.85 -25.12
N LEU A 276 -10.35 -4.38 -24.46
CA LEU A 276 -9.73 -3.77 -23.29
C LEU A 276 -8.68 -2.70 -23.64
N SER A 277 -8.39 -2.47 -24.92
CA SER A 277 -7.43 -1.43 -25.34
C SER A 277 -7.85 -0.04 -24.85
N GLY A 278 -6.93 0.68 -24.21
CA GLY A 278 -7.20 2.01 -23.65
C GLY A 278 -7.86 2.00 -22.27
N THR A 279 -8.05 0.84 -21.65
CA THR A 279 -8.51 0.71 -20.26
C THR A 279 -7.30 0.66 -19.29
N THR A 280 -7.54 0.38 -18.00
CA THR A 280 -6.48 0.28 -16.98
C THR A 280 -6.57 -1.08 -16.29
N ALA A 281 -5.44 -1.77 -16.14
CA ALA A 281 -5.31 -2.98 -15.34
C ALA A 281 -4.77 -2.64 -13.94
N VAL A 282 -5.26 -3.33 -12.91
CA VAL A 282 -4.91 -3.07 -11.51
C VAL A 282 -4.80 -4.39 -10.74
N ILE A 283 -3.81 -4.50 -9.86
CA ILE A 283 -3.80 -5.50 -8.77
C ILE A 283 -4.02 -4.77 -7.46
N SER A 284 -5.00 -5.17 -6.68
CA SER A 284 -5.24 -4.70 -5.33
C SER A 284 -4.84 -5.73 -4.28
N ILE A 285 -4.70 -5.29 -3.03
CA ILE A 285 -4.58 -6.14 -1.84
C ILE A 285 -5.88 -6.01 -1.05
N GLU A 286 -6.62 -7.10 -0.93
CA GLU A 286 -7.98 -7.18 -0.41
C GLU A 286 -8.01 -7.92 0.93
N PRO A 287 -8.75 -7.44 1.95
CA PRO A 287 -9.06 -8.25 3.12
C PRO A 287 -9.93 -9.44 2.69
N ARG A 288 -9.62 -10.66 3.13
CA ARG A 288 -10.42 -11.85 2.74
C ARG A 288 -11.88 -11.80 3.19
N MET A 289 -12.18 -11.02 4.23
CA MET A 289 -13.53 -10.84 4.76
C MET A 289 -14.29 -9.70 4.06
N ASP A 290 -13.66 -9.00 3.11
CA ASP A 290 -14.30 -7.93 2.34
C ASP A 290 -15.20 -8.50 1.24
N ASP A 291 -16.46 -8.06 1.25
CA ASP A 291 -17.50 -8.37 0.26
C ASP A 291 -17.92 -7.16 -0.58
N ASP A 292 -17.23 -6.02 -0.45
CA ASP A 292 -17.43 -4.87 -1.31
C ASP A 292 -17.02 -5.22 -2.76
N PRO A 293 -17.89 -4.98 -3.76
CA PRO A 293 -17.55 -5.21 -5.16
C PRO A 293 -16.55 -4.19 -5.74
N ALA A 294 -16.17 -3.13 -5.00
CA ALA A 294 -15.17 -2.18 -5.43
C ALA A 294 -13.75 -2.60 -4.98
N PRO A 295 -12.69 -2.31 -5.77
CA PRO A 295 -11.32 -2.60 -5.37
C PRO A 295 -10.94 -1.86 -4.08
N PHE A 296 -10.30 -2.58 -3.16
CA PHE A 296 -9.75 -1.99 -1.95
C PHE A 296 -8.74 -0.90 -2.27
N MET A 297 -8.54 -0.01 -1.30
CA MET A 297 -7.76 1.20 -1.49
C MET A 297 -6.27 0.94 -1.83
N PHE A 298 -5.75 -0.23 -1.49
CA PHE A 298 -4.38 -0.63 -1.79
C PHE A 298 -4.24 -1.28 -3.14
N LYS A 299 -3.50 -0.61 -4.03
CA LYS A 299 -3.30 -1.01 -5.42
C LYS A 299 -1.80 -1.00 -5.70
N PRO A 300 -1.03 -1.99 -5.25
CA PRO A 300 0.43 -2.00 -5.42
C PRO A 300 0.86 -1.95 -6.89
N LEU A 301 0.03 -2.45 -7.81
CA LEU A 301 0.32 -2.45 -9.24
C LEU A 301 -0.85 -1.87 -10.03
N ALA A 302 -0.56 -1.00 -10.99
CA ALA A 302 -1.51 -0.61 -12.03
C ALA A 302 -0.79 -0.20 -13.31
N GLY A 303 -1.43 -0.44 -14.46
CA GLY A 303 -0.90 -0.08 -15.77
C GLY A 303 -2.01 0.30 -16.73
N ASP A 304 -1.79 1.38 -17.47
CA ASP A 304 -2.65 1.72 -18.60
C ASP A 304 -2.42 0.74 -19.74
N ILE A 305 -3.52 0.19 -20.26
CA ILE A 305 -3.51 -0.64 -21.45
C ILE A 305 -3.47 0.31 -22.65
N PRO A 306 -2.44 0.25 -23.52
CA PRO A 306 -2.35 1.17 -24.65
C PRO A 306 -3.59 1.10 -25.55
N ALA A 307 -4.04 2.24 -26.05
CA ALA A 307 -5.12 2.27 -27.06
C ALA A 307 -4.73 1.57 -28.38
N SER A 308 -3.45 1.29 -28.57
CA SER A 308 -2.89 0.49 -29.66
C SER A 308 -2.45 -0.90 -29.19
N ALA A 309 -3.05 -1.42 -28.12
CA ALA A 309 -2.70 -2.74 -27.64
C ALA A 309 -2.97 -3.79 -28.72
N GLU A 310 -2.09 -4.77 -28.79
CA GLU A 310 -2.19 -5.93 -29.66
C GLU A 310 -2.33 -7.16 -28.76
N ASP A 311 -3.06 -8.16 -29.22
CA ASP A 311 -3.13 -9.43 -28.52
C ASP A 311 -1.75 -10.11 -28.49
N HIS A 312 -1.51 -10.93 -27.47
CA HIS A 312 -0.26 -11.67 -27.30
C HIS A 312 1.01 -10.81 -27.15
N VAL A 313 0.87 -9.53 -26.83
CA VAL A 313 1.97 -8.62 -26.46
C VAL A 313 1.99 -8.43 -24.95
N VAL A 314 3.19 -8.48 -24.37
CA VAL A 314 3.41 -8.24 -22.94
C VAL A 314 3.47 -6.75 -22.68
N TYR A 315 2.73 -6.33 -21.66
CA TYR A 315 2.70 -4.97 -21.13
C TYR A 315 3.08 -4.99 -19.65
N ASP A 316 3.79 -3.96 -19.20
CA ASP A 316 4.21 -3.86 -17.80
C ASP A 316 3.10 -3.24 -16.93
N LEU A 317 2.93 -3.76 -15.72
CA LEU A 317 2.28 -3.05 -14.63
C LEU A 317 3.31 -2.17 -13.94
N SER A 318 2.95 -0.93 -13.67
CA SER A 318 3.80 -0.02 -12.89
C SER A 318 3.53 -0.19 -11.41
N ASP A 319 4.58 -0.14 -10.61
CA ASP A 319 4.47 0.05 -9.16
C ASP A 319 3.70 1.35 -8.85
N ARG A 320 2.80 1.24 -7.89
CA ARG A 320 1.86 2.27 -7.45
C ARG A 320 1.86 2.42 -5.92
N THR A 321 2.80 1.80 -5.22
CA THR A 321 2.89 1.86 -3.75
C THR A 321 3.06 3.28 -3.19
N SER A 322 3.61 4.22 -3.97
CA SER A 322 3.67 5.64 -3.62
C SER A 322 2.31 6.37 -3.66
N THR A 323 1.26 5.74 -4.20
CA THR A 323 -0.08 6.32 -4.34
C THR A 323 -1.08 5.80 -3.31
N LEU A 324 -0.62 5.01 -2.33
CA LEU A 324 -1.49 4.48 -1.27
C LEU A 324 -2.07 5.63 -0.43
N PRO A 325 -3.35 5.58 -0.02
CA PRO A 325 -3.98 6.76 0.57
C PRO A 325 -3.43 7.10 1.94
N THR A 326 -3.26 8.39 2.16
CA THR A 326 -3.02 9.03 3.44
C THR A 326 -4.30 9.73 3.93
N GLY A 327 -4.41 10.09 5.19
CA GLY A 327 -5.63 10.69 5.73
C GLY A 327 -5.43 11.22 7.14
N THR A 328 -6.24 12.22 7.53
CA THR A 328 -6.16 12.92 8.82
C THR A 328 -7.43 12.84 9.67
N VAL A 329 -7.25 12.66 10.98
CA VAL A 329 -8.30 12.66 12.01
C VAL A 329 -8.14 13.88 12.88
N THR A 330 -9.21 14.65 13.03
CA THR A 330 -9.27 15.75 13.99
C THR A 330 -9.93 15.24 15.27
N ILE A 331 -9.20 15.22 16.38
CA ILE A 331 -9.78 14.98 17.70
C ILE A 331 -10.25 16.34 18.23
N GLU A 332 -11.55 16.57 18.25
CA GLU A 332 -12.12 17.66 19.05
C GLU A 332 -12.18 17.20 20.51
N ASP A 333 -11.29 17.75 21.33
CA ASP A 333 -11.41 17.65 22.78
C ASP A 333 -12.66 18.41 23.22
N VAL A 334 -13.74 17.67 23.51
CA VAL A 334 -14.91 18.22 24.18
C VAL A 334 -14.52 18.38 25.65
N THR A 335 -13.84 19.48 25.95
CA THR A 335 -13.72 19.94 27.33
C THR A 335 -15.14 20.26 27.82
N ASP A 336 -15.62 19.45 28.76
CA ASP A 336 -16.78 19.78 29.58
C ASP A 336 -16.39 21.01 30.40
N ASP A 337 -16.97 22.14 30.03
CA ASP A 337 -16.67 23.49 30.49
C ASP A 337 -17.09 23.63 31.95
N ASP A 338 -16.18 23.37 32.89
CA ASP A 338 -16.40 23.62 34.32
C ASP A 338 -15.19 24.24 35.07
N ASP A 339 -14.10 24.63 34.39
CA ASP A 339 -13.02 25.39 35.03
C ASP A 339 -12.63 26.63 34.22
N GLU A 340 -13.10 27.78 34.71
CA GLU A 340 -12.72 29.09 34.19
C GLU A 340 -11.22 29.39 34.38
N ASP A 341 -10.70 30.17 33.43
CA ASP A 341 -9.42 30.89 33.40
C ASP A 341 -8.20 30.18 32.81
N THR A 342 -8.09 30.16 31.47
CA THR A 342 -6.94 30.78 30.76
C THR A 342 -7.29 31.17 29.31
N PRO A 343 -6.88 32.36 28.81
CA PRO A 343 -6.98 32.68 27.40
C PRO A 343 -5.66 32.38 26.70
N PHE A 344 -5.61 31.33 25.87
CA PHE A 344 -4.52 31.18 24.90
C PHE A 344 -4.99 31.56 23.50
N LEU A 345 -4.35 32.59 22.98
CA LEU A 345 -4.52 33.12 21.63
C LEU A 345 -3.48 32.42 20.72
N GLY A 346 -3.93 31.48 19.91
CA GLY A 346 -3.13 30.84 18.86
C GLY A 346 -3.97 30.67 17.61
N ALA A 347 -3.85 31.60 16.67
CA ALA A 347 -4.47 31.49 15.36
C ALA A 347 -3.69 30.44 14.54
N PHE A 348 -4.34 29.34 14.17
CA PHE A 348 -3.86 28.46 13.11
C PHE A 348 -4.63 28.76 11.83
N VAL A 349 -3.88 29.07 10.78
CA VAL A 349 -4.38 29.19 9.41
C VAL A 349 -4.49 27.77 8.87
N VAL A 350 -5.72 27.26 8.78
CA VAL A 350 -6.03 26.02 8.06
C VAL A 350 -6.06 26.35 6.57
N VAL A 351 -5.16 25.75 5.80
CA VAL A 351 -5.30 25.69 4.34
C VAL A 351 -6.18 24.48 4.04
N VAL A 352 -7.45 24.77 3.77
CA VAL A 352 -8.45 23.81 3.33
C VAL A 352 -8.29 23.60 1.83
N VAL A 353 -8.08 22.35 1.38
CA VAL A 353 -8.47 21.93 0.03
C VAL A 353 -9.56 20.88 0.20
N LEU A 354 -10.72 21.20 -0.37
CA LEU A 354 -12.00 20.51 -0.21
C LEU A 354 -12.38 19.96 -1.57
N ALA A 355 -12.74 18.68 -1.67
CA ALA A 355 -13.57 18.16 -2.75
C ALA A 355 -14.78 17.43 -2.15
N LEU A 356 -15.96 17.87 -2.60
CA LEU A 356 -17.31 17.53 -2.14
C LEU A 356 -17.85 16.27 -2.81
N VAL A 357 -18.73 15.51 -2.12
CA VAL A 357 -20.12 15.32 -2.57
C VAL A 357 -21.06 15.30 -1.36
N ALA A 358 -22.10 16.14 -1.40
CA ALA A 358 -23.16 16.16 -0.41
C ALA A 358 -24.56 16.23 -1.07
N VAL A 359 -25.50 15.46 -0.48
CA VAL A 359 -26.99 15.62 -0.37
C VAL A 359 -27.85 15.31 -1.63
N ALA A 360 -29.09 14.74 -1.61
CA ALA A 360 -30.14 14.65 -0.59
C ALA A 360 -31.38 13.79 -0.97
N ILE A 361 -31.97 13.10 0.04
CA ILE A 361 -33.41 13.07 0.44
C ILE A 361 -34.45 12.23 -0.36
N LEU A 362 -35.13 11.29 0.33
CA LEU A 362 -36.57 11.47 0.64
C LEU A 362 -37.08 10.72 1.89
N ALA A 363 -37.61 11.52 2.82
CA ALA A 363 -38.36 11.14 4.00
C ALA A 363 -39.85 10.85 3.70
N ARG A 364 -40.49 10.03 4.55
CA ARG A 364 -41.84 10.13 5.17
C ARG A 364 -42.37 8.72 5.52
N ARG A 365 -43.06 8.45 6.63
CA ARG A 365 -43.55 9.21 7.79
C ARG A 365 -44.18 8.21 8.79
N SER A 366 -44.17 8.62 10.06
CA SER A 366 -45.17 8.36 11.13
C SER A 366 -45.35 6.95 11.70
N GLY A 367 -45.23 6.86 13.03
CA GLY A 367 -46.13 6.03 13.83
C GLY A 367 -45.62 5.58 15.19
N GLN A 368 -45.82 6.44 16.21
CA GLN A 368 -45.77 6.23 17.66
C GLN A 368 -44.42 6.12 18.37
#